data_AF-A0A542AH58-F1
#
_entry.id   AF-A0A542AH58-F1
#
_cell.length_a   1.000
_cell.length_b   1.000
_cell.length_c   1.000
_cell.angle_alpha   90.00
_cell.angle_beta   90.00
_cell.angle_gamma   90.00
#
_symmetry.space_group_name_H-M   'P 1'
#
loop_
_entity.id
_entity.type
_entity.pdbx_description
1 polymer ?
#
loop_
_entity_poly.entity_id
_entity_poly.type
_entity_poly.pdbx_seq_one_letter_code
_entity_poly.pdbx_strand_id
1 'polypeptide(L)' 'MLKPSADLIVKPNQSRYSLVIAVSKRAREIAADAENRGEILIEKPVDVAVHELMENKYKIVEPDSRSKE' A
#
# COMPACT_ATOMS: atom_id res chain seq x y z
N MET A 1 -11.08 -7.85 6.30
CA MET A 1 -11.35 -6.46 5.92
C MET A 1 -11.10 -5.58 7.13
N LEU A 2 -9.83 -5.20 7.28
CA LEU A 2 -9.49 -4.06 8.11
C LEU A 2 -10.06 -2.82 7.41
N LYS A 3 -10.85 -2.04 8.13
CA LYS A 3 -11.43 -0.78 7.62
C LYS A 3 -10.85 0.39 8.41
N PRO A 4 -9.51 0.53 8.48
CA PRO A 4 -8.93 1.70 9.13
C PRO A 4 -9.42 2.92 8.36
N SER A 5 -9.91 3.92 9.09
CA SER A 5 -10.28 5.18 8.49
C SER A 5 -9.07 5.71 7.72
N ALA A 6 -9.26 6.07 6.45
CA ALA A 6 -8.18 6.62 5.63
C ALA A 6 -7.50 7.79 6.34
N ASP A 7 -8.27 8.57 7.12
CA ASP A 7 -7.79 9.69 7.92
C ASP A 7 -6.80 9.31 9.04
N LEU A 8 -6.76 8.05 9.47
CA LEU A 8 -5.78 7.54 10.44
C LEU A 8 -4.43 7.20 9.79
N ILE A 9 -4.41 7.01 8.47
CA ILE A 9 -3.24 6.54 7.71
C ILE A 9 -2.66 7.67 6.85
N VAL A 10 -3.52 8.51 6.28
CA VAL A 10 -3.13 9.60 5.38
C VAL A 10 -2.59 10.77 6.21
N LYS A 11 -1.34 11.15 5.95
CA LYS A 11 -0.78 12.40 6.53
C LYS A 11 -1.48 13.62 5.93
N PRO A 12 -1.51 14.77 6.63
CA PRO A 12 -2.25 15.97 6.20
C PRO A 12 -1.95 16.46 4.77
N ASN A 13 -0.76 16.15 4.23
CA ASN A 13 -0.32 16.57 2.91
C ASN A 13 -0.33 15.45 1.86
N GLN A 14 -0.95 14.29 2.14
CA GLN A 14 -1.00 13.17 1.20
C GLN A 14 -2.38 13.02 0.55
N SER A 15 -2.40 12.72 -0.75
CA SER A 15 -3.65 12.43 -1.44
C SER A 15 -4.20 11.05 -1.05
N ARG A 16 -5.51 10.98 -0.79
CA ARG A 16 -6.22 9.71 -0.60
C ARG A 16 -6.07 8.76 -1.80
N TYR A 17 -5.97 9.31 -3.01
CA TYR A 17 -5.73 8.51 -4.21
C TYR A 17 -4.34 7.88 -4.21
N SER A 18 -3.33 8.61 -3.74
CA SER A 18 -1.96 8.09 -3.62
C SER A 18 -1.87 6.97 -2.60
N LEU A 19 -2.64 7.04 -1.50
CA LEU A 19 -2.80 5.92 -0.56
C LEU A 19 -3.34 4.66 -1.27
N VAL A 20 -4.45 4.79 -2.01
CA VAL A 20 -5.06 3.65 -2.70
C VAL A 20 -4.10 3.05 -3.73
N ILE A 21 -3.41 3.90 -4.51
CA ILE A 21 -2.44 3.45 -5.51
C ILE A 21 -1.28 2.73 -4.84
N ALA A 22 -0.71 3.27 -3.77
CA ALA A 22 0.42 2.66 -3.08
C ALA A 22 0.07 1.31 -2.45
N VAL A 23 -1.06 1.22 -1.75
CA VAL A 23 -1.56 -0.06 -1.20
C VAL A 23 -1.81 -1.07 -2.32
N SER A 24 -2.40 -0.64 -3.43
CA SER A 24 -2.69 -1.52 -4.57
C SER A 24 -1.41 -2.05 -5.24
N LYS A 25 -0.37 -1.22 -5.37
CA LYS A 25 0.94 -1.64 -5.87
C LYS A 25 1.56 -2.69 -4.95
N ARG A 26 1.60 -2.39 -3.64
CA ARG A 26 2.17 -3.30 -2.64
C ARG A 26 1.44 -4.64 -2.57
N ALA A 27 0.10 -4.62 -2.65
CA ALA A 27 -0.70 -5.84 -2.67
C ALA A 27 -0.38 -6.73 -3.90
N ARG A 28 -0.09 -6.14 -5.06
CA ARG A 28 0.33 -6.90 -6.25
C ARG A 28 1.71 -7.50 -6.08
N GLU A 29 2.65 -6.78 -5.48
CA GLU A 29 3.98 -7.31 -5.15
C GLU A 29 3.88 -8.53 -4.23
N ILE A 30 3.10 -8.43 -3.15
CA ILE A 30 2.88 -9.53 -2.20
C ILE A 30 2.29 -10.76 -2.91
N ALA A 31 1.31 -10.55 -3.79
CA ALA A 31 0.70 -11.64 -4.55
C ALA A 31 1.70 -12.30 -5.50
N ALA A 32 2.43 -11.51 -6.30
CA ALA A 32 3.43 -12.01 -7.23
C ALA A 32 4.58 -12.74 -6.52
N ASP A 33 5.02 -12.24 -5.38
CA ASP A 33 6.05 -12.85 -4.56
C ASP A 33 5.62 -14.22 -4.01
N ALA A 34 4.37 -14.34 -3.54
CA ALA A 34 3.82 -15.60 -3.09
C ALA A 34 3.66 -16.61 -4.24
N GLU A 35 3.19 -16.17 -5.40
CA GLU A 35 3.11 -16.99 -6.61
C GLU A 35 4.48 -17.51 -7.03
N ASN A 36 5.50 -16.63 -7.04
CA ASN A 36 6.88 -17.00 -7.37
C ASN A 36 7.49 -18.00 -6.38
N ARG A 37 7.14 -17.91 -5.10
CA ARG A 37 7.59 -18.86 -4.07
C ARG A 37 6.75 -20.14 -4.00
N GLY A 38 5.63 -20.21 -4.73
CA GLY A 38 4.66 -21.30 -4.63
C GLY A 38 3.94 -21.35 -3.27
N GLU A 39 3.85 -20.22 -2.58
CA GLU A 39 3.23 -20.09 -1.27
C GLU A 39 1.73 -19.82 -1.40
N ILE A 40 0.92 -20.52 -0.60
CA ILE A 40 -0.51 -20.23 -0.50
C ILE A 40 -0.71 -19.08 0.49
N LEU A 41 -1.16 -17.94 -0.01
CA LEU A 41 -1.55 -16.79 0.81
C LEU A 41 -2.86 -17.10 1.56
N ILE A 42 -2.76 -17.20 2.89
CA ILE A 42 -3.93 -17.34 3.78
C ILE A 42 -4.64 -16.00 3.94
N GLU A 43 -3.87 -14.92 4.04
CA GLU A 43 -4.38 -13.56 4.17
C GLU A 43 -4.49 -12.88 2.80
N LYS A 44 -5.46 -11.98 2.66
CA LYS A 44 -5.63 -11.22 1.42
C LYS A 44 -4.44 -10.25 1.27
N PRO A 45 -3.79 -10.18 0.10
CA PRO A 45 -2.63 -9.30 -0.12
C PRO A 45 -2.89 -7.83 0.23
N VAL A 46 -4.14 -7.38 0.05
CA VAL A 46 -4.56 -6.01 0.35
C VAL A 46 -4.60 -5.75 1.86
N ASP A 47 -5.06 -6.73 2.67
CA ASP A 47 -5.06 -6.61 4.13
C ASP A 47 -3.61 -6.60 4.65
N VAL A 48 -2.73 -7.45 4.10
CA VAL A 48 -1.29 -7.48 4.43
C VAL A 48 -0.62 -6.15 4.09
N ALA A 49 -0.86 -5.60 2.89
CA ALA A 49 -0.30 -4.31 2.48
C ALA A 49 -0.70 -3.17 3.42
N VAL A 50 -1.98 -3.12 3.83
CA VAL A 50 -2.44 -2.10 4.80
C VAL A 50 -1.76 -2.27 6.15
N HIS A 51 -1.57 -3.50 6.61
CA HIS A 51 -0.87 -3.77 7.87
C HIS A 51 0.59 -3.32 7.81
N GLU A 52 1.31 -3.68 6.74
CA GLU A 52 2.69 -3.26 6.52
C GLU A 52 2.84 -1.73 6.47
N LEU A 53 1.85 -1.01 5.94
CA LEU A 53 1.82 0.44 5.95
C LEU A 53 1.66 1.00 7.37
N MET A 54 0.77 0.42 8.17
CA MET A 54 0.56 0.82 9.58
C MET A 54 1.79 0.55 10.45
N GLU A 55 2.52 -0.53 10.16
CA GLU A 55 3.79 -0.88 10.81
C GLU A 55 4.99 -0.04 10.31
N ASN A 56 4.78 0.91 9.39
CA ASN A 56 5.84 1.71 8.76
C ASN A 56 6.91 0.90 8.01
N LYS A 57 6.58 -0.30 7.53
CA LYS A 57 7.50 -1.14 6.71
C LYS A 57 7.80 -0.52 5.35
N TYR A 58 6.89 0.30 4.83
CA TYR A 58 7.11 1.10 3.63
C TYR A 58 6.47 2.48 3.75
N LYS A 59 6.86 3.39 2.85
CA LYS A 59 6.35 4.78 2.82
C LYS A 59 5.84 5.12 1.43
N ILE A 60 4.78 5.92 1.41
CA ILE A 60 4.20 6.43 0.18
C ILE A 60 4.98 7.68 -0.22
N VAL A 61 5.66 7.63 -1.36
CA VAL A 61 6.35 8.77 -1.96
C VAL A 61 5.51 9.22 -3.15
N GLU A 62 4.95 10.42 -3.04
CA GLU A 62 4.27 11.06 -4.16
C GLU A 62 5.31 11.76 -5.04
N PRO A 63 5.21 11.63 -6.37
CA PRO A 63 6.06 12.41 -7.26
C PRO A 63 5.75 13.90 -7.08
N ASP A 64 6.78 14.75 -7.02
CA ASP A 64 6.57 16.19 -6.99
C ASP A 64 5.86 16.58 -8.29
N SER A 65 4.69 17.19 -8.18
CA SER A 65 3.87 17.60 -9.32
C SER A 65 4.54 18.68 -10.17
N ARG A 66 5.74 19.15 -9.78
CA ARG A 66 6.51 20.22 -10.40
C ARG A 66 7.64 19.80 -11.34
N SER A 67 8.00 18.52 -11.45
CA SER A 67 9.05 18.06 -12.38
C SER A 67 8.44 17.45 -13.66
N LYS A 68 7.75 18.29 -14.43
CA LYS A 68 7.54 18.12 -15.86
C LYS A 68 7.86 19.46 -16.52
N GLU A 69 9.14 19.72 -16.69
CA GLU A 69 9.65 20.62 -17.74
C GLU A 69 9.73 19.84 -19.06
#